data_AF-A0ABD2FQK9-F1
#
_entry.id   AF-A0ABD2FQK9-F1
#
_cell.length_a   1.000
_cell.length_b   1.000
_cell.length_c   1.000
_cell.angle_alpha   90.00
_cell.angle_beta   90.00
_cell.angle_gamma   90.00
#
_symmetry.space_group_name_H-M   'P 1'
#
loop_
_entity.id
_entity.type
_entity.pdbx_description
1 polymer ?
#
loop_
_entity_poly.entity_id
_entity_poly.type
_entity_poly.pdbx_seq_one_letter_code
_entity_poly.pdbx_strand_id
1 'polypeptide(L)'
;MNCRRSGVGIIAHADHIFAVGGFDGTTRLRSAEAYDPRRKTWHELSSMLSPRSNFGIEVLEGRIFVVGGFNGFNTSYDVEYYNSITDEWCKACDMEIFRSALSCCVVSGLPNMAKYALPRDALPLSHVDGESVEFSELVESV
;
A
#
# COMPACT_ATOMS: atom_id res chain seq x y z
N MET A 1 6.97 15.44 9.03
CA MET A 1 5.91 15.71 8.06
C MET A 1 5.94 17.19 7.79
N ASN A 2 6.14 17.57 6.53
CA ASN A 2 6.45 18.94 6.12
C ASN A 2 5.20 19.75 5.73
N CYS A 3 4.05 19.09 5.61
CA CYS A 3 2.80 19.72 5.21
C CYS A 3 1.61 19.22 6.05
N ARG A 4 0.59 20.06 6.23
CA ARG A 4 -0.70 19.64 6.80
C ARG A 4 -1.43 18.78 5.77
N ARG A 5 -2.10 17.71 6.19
CA ARG A 5 -2.83 16.82 5.27
C ARG A 5 -4.14 16.38 5.89
N SER A 6 -5.25 16.60 5.19
CA SER A 6 -6.55 15.95 5.43
C SER A 6 -6.91 15.08 4.23
N GLY A 7 -7.73 14.04 4.42
CA GLY A 7 -8.03 13.09 3.33
C GLY A 7 -6.78 12.38 2.78
N VAL A 8 -5.76 12.21 3.63
CA VAL A 8 -4.45 11.61 3.33
C VAL A 8 -4.56 10.09 3.31
N GLY A 9 -3.82 9.44 2.42
CA GLY A 9 -3.61 7.99 2.46
C GLY A 9 -2.42 7.67 3.38
N ILE A 10 -2.64 6.84 4.40
CA ILE A 10 -1.59 6.36 5.31
C ILE A 10 -1.46 4.86 5.17
N ILE A 11 -0.24 4.35 5.01
CA ILE A 11 0.00 2.90 4.97
C ILE A 11 1.38 2.53 5.51
N ALA A 12 1.48 1.37 6.16
CA ALA A 12 2.75 0.82 6.62
C ALA A 12 3.30 -0.16 5.57
N HIS A 13 4.57 0.02 5.18
CA HIS A 13 5.25 -0.84 4.22
C HIS A 13 6.77 -0.77 4.42
N ALA A 14 7.50 -1.87 4.22
CA ALA A 14 8.97 -1.91 4.24
C ALA A 14 9.62 -1.11 5.41
N ASP A 15 9.16 -1.37 6.65
CA ASP A 15 9.61 -0.69 7.88
C ASP A 15 9.34 0.83 7.99
N HIS A 16 8.51 1.37 7.10
CA HIS A 16 8.16 2.79 7.08
C HIS A 16 6.64 3.01 7.12
N ILE A 17 6.23 4.19 7.57
CA ILE A 17 4.85 4.68 7.43
C ILE A 17 4.83 5.72 6.33
N PHE A 18 4.08 5.46 5.27
CA PHE A 18 3.92 6.36 4.14
C PHE A 18 2.70 7.25 4.36
N ALA A 19 2.87 8.54 4.13
CA ALA A 19 1.80 9.53 4.06
C ALA A 19 1.75 10.12 2.67
N VAL A 20 0.68 9.82 1.93
CA VAL A 20 0.56 10.09 0.50
C VAL A 20 -0.60 11.06 0.26
N GLY A 21 -0.35 12.10 -0.55
CA GLY A 21 -1.37 13.02 -1.01
C GLY A 21 -2.11 13.75 0.11
N GLY A 22 -3.41 13.95 -0.08
CA GLY A 22 -4.28 14.69 0.83
C GLY A 22 -4.50 16.15 0.41
N PHE A 23 -5.02 16.95 1.34
CA PHE A 23 -5.35 18.36 1.15
C PHE A 23 -4.73 19.20 2.27
N ASP A 24 -3.99 20.24 1.90
CA ASP A 24 -3.26 21.11 2.84
C ASP A 24 -4.06 22.32 3.36
N GLY A 25 -5.32 22.44 2.95
CA GLY A 25 -6.17 23.61 3.20
C GLY A 25 -6.32 24.53 2.00
N THR A 26 -5.44 24.41 1.00
CA THR A 26 -5.43 25.22 -0.23
C THR A 26 -5.47 24.34 -1.48
N THR A 27 -4.61 23.32 -1.58
CA THR A 27 -4.42 22.48 -2.76
C THR A 27 -4.41 20.99 -2.42
N ARG A 28 -4.78 20.17 -3.41
CA ARG A 28 -4.61 18.71 -3.31
C ARG A 28 -3.16 18.39 -3.60
N LEU A 29 -2.59 17.51 -2.79
CA LEU A 29 -1.17 17.21 -2.82
C LEU A 29 -0.91 16.00 -3.72
N ARG A 30 0.19 16.09 -4.46
CA ARG A 30 0.84 14.93 -5.11
C ARG A 30 1.99 14.37 -4.28
N SER A 31 2.46 15.13 -3.28
CA SER A 31 3.62 14.76 -2.48
C SER A 31 3.35 13.55 -1.59
N ALA A 32 4.39 12.77 -1.38
CA ALA A 32 4.43 11.67 -0.44
C ALA A 32 5.64 11.82 0.49
N GLU A 33 5.48 11.38 1.74
CA GLU A 33 6.55 11.35 2.73
C GLU A 33 6.53 10.00 3.43
N ALA A 34 7.70 9.48 3.78
CA ALA A 34 7.83 8.28 4.59
C ALA A 34 8.46 8.60 5.95
N TYR A 35 7.87 8.02 6.99
CA TYR A 35 8.39 8.06 8.35
C TYR A 35 9.21 6.81 8.62
N ASP A 36 10.47 7.00 9.01
CA ASP A 36 11.31 5.96 9.58
C ASP A 36 11.13 5.95 11.11
N PRO A 37 10.51 4.92 11.71
CA PRO A 37 10.32 4.83 13.15
C PRO A 37 11.61 4.70 13.96
N ARG A 38 12.68 4.15 13.36
CA ARG A 38 13.99 3.96 14.02
C ARG A 38 14.72 5.29 14.14
N ARG A 39 14.72 6.07 13.07
CA ARG A 39 15.34 7.41 13.03
C ARG A 39 14.43 8.50 13.59
N LYS A 40 13.13 8.23 13.70
CA LYS A 40 12.08 9.18 14.11
C LYS A 40 12.01 10.40 13.22
N THR A 41 12.25 10.20 11.93
CA THR A 41 12.30 11.27 10.93
C THR A 41 11.39 10.98 9.77
N TRP A 42 10.80 12.03 9.21
CA TRP A 42 10.12 11.98 7.91
C TRP A 42 11.11 12.35 6.81
N HIS A 43 11.01 11.70 5.67
CA HIS A 43 11.73 12.06 4.45
C HIS A 43 10.75 12.16 3.28
N GLU A 44 11.06 13.04 2.33
CA GLU A 44 10.27 13.21 1.11
C GLU A 44 10.54 12.07 0.14
N LEU A 45 9.51 11.70 -0.60
CA LEU A 45 9.56 10.71 -1.67
C LEU A 45 9.21 11.38 -2.99
N SER A 46 9.44 10.67 -4.09
CA SER A 46 8.84 11.03 -5.36
C SER A 46 7.34 11.24 -5.25
N SER A 47 6.87 12.27 -5.94
CA SER A 47 5.47 12.66 -5.93
C SER A 47 4.66 11.88 -6.96
N MET A 48 3.39 11.60 -6.65
CA MET A 48 2.42 11.00 -7.56
C MET A 48 2.32 11.78 -8.89
N LEU A 49 1.80 11.12 -9.91
CA LEU A 49 1.56 11.71 -11.23
C LEU A 49 0.42 12.74 -11.17
N SER A 50 -0.59 12.49 -10.32
CA SER A 50 -1.73 13.39 -10.12
C SER A 50 -1.96 13.73 -8.64
N PRO A 51 -2.36 14.97 -8.32
CA PRO A 51 -2.76 15.32 -6.97
C PRO A 51 -4.06 14.62 -6.59
N ARG A 52 -4.16 14.09 -5.37
CA ARG A 52 -5.37 13.41 -4.90
C ARG A 52 -5.54 13.44 -3.39
N SER A 53 -6.80 13.45 -2.97
CA SER A 53 -7.27 13.27 -1.59
C SER A 53 -8.44 12.29 -1.59
N ASN A 54 -8.77 11.69 -0.43
CA ASN A 54 -9.90 10.77 -0.26
C ASN A 54 -9.86 9.58 -1.24
N PHE A 55 -8.67 9.04 -1.50
CA PHE A 55 -8.44 7.85 -2.33
C PHE A 55 -8.26 6.61 -1.45
N GLY A 56 -8.40 5.42 -2.03
CA GLY A 56 -8.03 4.18 -1.35
C GLY A 56 -6.54 3.89 -1.51
N ILE A 57 -5.90 3.36 -0.46
CA ILE A 57 -4.48 3.02 -0.45
C ILE A 57 -4.31 1.58 0.03
N GLU A 58 -3.43 0.82 -0.61
CA GLU A 58 -3.15 -0.57 -0.21
C GLU A 58 -1.76 -1.03 -0.68
N VAL A 59 -1.14 -1.98 0.05
CA VAL A 59 0.08 -2.65 -0.41
C VAL A 59 -0.30 -3.89 -1.19
N LEU A 60 0.15 -3.93 -2.44
CA LEU A 60 -0.04 -5.06 -3.32
C LEU A 60 1.30 -5.39 -3.98
N GLU A 61 1.78 -6.61 -3.77
CA GLU A 61 3.02 -7.11 -4.37
C GLU A 61 4.28 -6.28 -4.07
N GLY A 62 4.34 -5.75 -2.84
CA GLY A 62 5.45 -4.90 -2.41
C GLY A 62 5.44 -3.50 -3.02
N ARG A 63 4.33 -3.09 -3.63
CA ARG A 63 4.11 -1.74 -4.16
C ARG A 63 2.94 -1.09 -3.46
N ILE A 64 2.96 0.22 -3.34
CA ILE A 64 1.88 0.98 -2.70
C ILE A 64 0.97 1.50 -3.80
N PHE A 65 -0.27 1.03 -3.84
CA PHE A 65 -1.28 1.47 -4.81
C PHE A 65 -2.13 2.58 -4.22
N VAL A 66 -2.48 3.56 -5.06
CA VAL A 66 -3.47 4.60 -4.77
C VAL A 66 -4.57 4.54 -5.82
N VAL A 67 -5.82 4.48 -5.37
CA VAL A 67 -6.97 4.13 -6.19
C VAL A 67 -8.02 5.25 -6.11
N GLY A 68 -8.32 5.87 -7.25
CA GLY A 68 -9.30 6.95 -7.36
C GLY A 68 -8.96 8.18 -6.52
N GLY A 69 -9.99 8.77 -5.91
CA GLY A 69 -9.89 9.97 -5.09
C GLY A 69 -10.44 11.21 -5.76
N PHE A 70 -10.11 12.38 -5.21
CA PHE A 70 -10.52 13.68 -5.72
C PHE A 70 -9.30 14.57 -5.96
N ASN A 71 -9.14 15.08 -7.18
CA ASN A 71 -7.96 15.83 -7.62
C ASN A 71 -8.05 17.35 -7.43
N GLY A 72 -9.18 17.85 -6.94
CA GLY A 72 -9.46 19.29 -6.80
C GLY A 72 -10.55 19.78 -7.75
N PHE A 73 -10.76 19.08 -8.88
CA PHE A 73 -11.77 19.40 -9.87
C PHE A 73 -12.81 18.29 -9.96
N ASN A 74 -12.34 17.06 -10.20
CA ASN A 74 -13.18 15.90 -10.40
C ASN A 74 -12.78 14.76 -9.46
N THR A 75 -13.74 13.86 -9.25
CA THR A 75 -13.41 12.51 -8.79
C THR A 75 -12.52 11.85 -9.85
N SER A 76 -11.61 10.96 -9.46
CA SER A 76 -10.71 10.23 -10.34
C SER A 76 -11.08 8.75 -10.37
N TYR A 77 -10.90 8.11 -11.52
CA TYR A 77 -10.90 6.65 -11.67
C TYR A 77 -9.47 6.07 -11.73
N ASP A 78 -8.45 6.95 -11.79
CA ASP A 78 -7.07 6.57 -12.07
C ASP A 78 -6.47 5.78 -10.90
N VAL A 79 -5.65 4.80 -11.26
CA VAL A 79 -4.85 4.04 -10.31
C VAL A 79 -3.37 4.28 -10.60
N GLU A 80 -2.61 4.56 -9.55
CA GLU A 80 -1.16 4.69 -9.61
C GLU A 80 -0.54 3.75 -8.57
N TYR A 81 0.69 3.32 -8.79
CA TYR A 81 1.48 2.63 -7.77
C TYR A 81 2.86 3.25 -7.61
N TYR A 82 3.38 3.16 -6.40
CA TYR A 82 4.73 3.54 -6.05
C TYR A 82 5.65 2.32 -6.00
N ASN A 83 6.81 2.43 -6.65
CA ASN A 83 7.90 1.47 -6.57
C ASN A 83 9.00 2.00 -5.65
N SER A 84 9.16 1.40 -4.47
CA SER A 84 10.15 1.80 -3.47
C SER A 84 11.59 1.52 -3.88
N ILE A 85 11.83 0.65 -4.86
CA ILE A 85 13.17 0.34 -5.37
C ILE A 85 13.67 1.47 -6.26
N THR A 86 12.79 2.02 -7.11
CA THR A 86 13.14 3.09 -8.05
C THR A 86 12.80 4.49 -7.54
N ASP A 87 12.05 4.58 -6.44
CA ASP A 87 11.45 5.82 -5.94
C ASP A 87 10.65 6.54 -7.04
N GLU A 88 9.73 5.83 -7.69
CA GLU A 88 8.91 6.36 -8.78
C GLU A 88 7.45 5.94 -8.68
N TRP A 89 6.57 6.81 -9.20
CA TRP A 89 5.16 6.51 -9.39
C TRP A 89 4.87 6.15 -10.84
N CYS A 90 4.06 5.11 -11.05
CA CYS A 90 3.66 4.61 -12.36
C CYS A 90 2.14 4.48 -12.44
N LYS A 91 1.59 4.54 -13.66
CA LYS A 91 0.17 4.24 -13.90
C LYS A 91 -0.09 2.74 -13.77
N ALA A 92 -1.24 2.39 -13.23
CA ALA A 92 -1.81 1.05 -13.25
C ALA A 92 -3.13 1.03 -14.06
N CYS A 93 -3.74 -0.16 -14.18
CA CYS A 93 -5.06 -0.29 -14.78
C CYS A 93 -6.09 0.48 -13.94
N ASP A 94 -6.85 1.36 -14.58
CA ASP A 94 -7.83 2.19 -13.92
C ASP A 94 -9.12 1.43 -13.55
N MET A 95 -10.00 2.08 -12.78
CA MET A 95 -11.25 1.48 -12.33
C MET A 95 -12.37 1.54 -13.37
N GLU A 96 -12.21 2.28 -14.48
CA GLU A 96 -13.24 2.69 -15.46
C GLU A 96 -14.43 3.49 -14.87
N ILE A 97 -14.51 3.60 -13.53
CA ILE A 97 -15.55 4.31 -12.80
C ILE A 97 -14.93 5.27 -11.79
N PHE A 98 -15.42 6.51 -11.80
CA PHE A 98 -14.97 7.55 -10.89
C PHE A 98 -15.40 7.24 -9.45
N ARG A 99 -14.44 7.14 -8.51
CA ARG A 99 -14.73 6.93 -7.08
C ARG A 99 -13.82 7.79 -6.20
N SER A 100 -14.39 8.35 -5.14
CA SER A 100 -13.69 9.01 -4.05
C SER A 100 -14.28 8.58 -2.71
N ALA A 101 -13.60 8.90 -1.61
CA ALA A 101 -13.93 8.45 -0.26
C ALA A 101 -14.05 6.92 -0.15
N LEU A 102 -13.16 6.20 -0.83
CA LEU A 102 -13.11 4.74 -0.84
C LEU A 102 -12.02 4.20 0.10
N SER A 103 -12.19 2.92 0.47
CA SER A 103 -11.18 2.12 1.18
C SER A 103 -10.80 0.94 0.30
N CYS A 104 -9.55 0.51 0.38
CA CYS A 104 -9.03 -0.67 -0.32
C CYS A 104 -8.68 -1.74 0.71
N CYS A 105 -8.75 -3.00 0.29
CA CYS A 105 -8.17 -4.13 0.99
C CYS A 105 -7.71 -5.16 -0.03
N VAL A 106 -6.70 -5.96 0.30
CA VAL A 106 -6.31 -7.12 -0.50
C VAL A 106 -7.07 -8.35 -0.01
N VAL A 107 -7.75 -9.02 -0.94
CA VAL A 107 -8.35 -10.35 -0.68
C VAL A 107 -7.47 -11.40 -1.35
N SER A 108 -6.94 -12.34 -0.56
CA SER A 108 -6.16 -13.47 -1.06
C SER A 108 -7.05 -14.66 -1.42
N GLY A 109 -6.59 -15.51 -2.35
CA GLY A 109 -7.22 -16.79 -2.65
C GLY A 109 -8.46 -16.73 -3.56
N LEU A 110 -8.74 -15.60 -4.21
CA LEU A 110 -9.81 -15.54 -5.21
C LEU A 110 -9.38 -16.23 -6.52
N PRO A 111 -10.25 -17.00 -7.20
CA PRO A 111 -9.91 -17.68 -8.45
C PRO A 111 -9.44 -16.74 -9.56
N ASN A 112 -9.89 -15.48 -9.53
CA ASN A 112 -9.50 -14.41 -10.46
C ASN A 112 -8.42 -13.48 -9.90
N MET A 113 -7.85 -13.76 -8.73
CA MET A 113 -6.79 -12.97 -8.10
C MET A 113 -5.57 -12.81 -9.02
N ALA A 114 -5.22 -13.85 -9.79
CA ALA A 114 -4.10 -13.82 -10.74
C ALA A 114 -4.24 -12.78 -11.87
N LYS A 115 -5.44 -12.22 -12.09
CA LYS A 115 -5.64 -11.10 -13.02
C LYS A 115 -5.26 -9.74 -12.41
N TYR A 116 -5.18 -9.65 -11.08
CA TYR A 116 -5.04 -8.39 -10.34
C TYR A 116 -3.94 -8.40 -9.27
N ALA A 117 -3.29 -9.55 -9.00
CA ALA A 117 -2.18 -9.69 -8.07
C ALA A 117 -1.28 -10.85 -8.56
N LEU A 118 0.01 -10.62 -8.80
CA LEU A 118 0.96 -11.73 -9.04
C LEU A 118 1.22 -12.54 -7.74
N PRO A 119 1.64 -13.81 -7.88
CA PRO A 119 1.78 -14.72 -6.76
C PRO A 119 3.02 -14.43 -5.90
N ARG A 120 2.83 -14.51 -4.57
CA ARG A 120 3.89 -14.33 -3.56
C ARG A 120 4.95 -15.45 -3.55
N ASP A 121 4.67 -16.57 -4.23
CA ASP A 121 5.47 -17.79 -4.17
C ASP A 121 6.70 -17.79 -5.10
N ALA A 122 6.95 -16.69 -5.82
CA ALA A 122 8.09 -16.58 -6.73
C ALA A 122 9.44 -16.26 -6.05
N LEU A 123 9.49 -16.19 -4.71
CA LEU A 123 10.74 -16.00 -3.96
C LEU A 123 11.16 -17.32 -3.30
N PRO A 124 12.25 -17.96 -3.74
CA PRO A 124 12.77 -19.13 -3.04
C PRO A 124 13.27 -18.71 -1.66
N LEU A 125 12.58 -19.20 -0.62
CA LEU A 125 13.03 -19.13 0.76
C LEU A 125 14.27 -20.01 0.89
N SER A 126 15.45 -19.41 1.03
CA SER A 126 16.66 -20.14 1.41
C SER A 126 16.45 -20.74 2.81
N HIS A 127 16.60 -22.07 2.87
CA HIS A 127 16.54 -22.95 4.04
C HIS A 127 16.93 -22.30 5.38
N VAL A 128 16.06 -22.48 6.37
CA VAL A 128 16.45 -22.55 7.79
C VAL A 128 15.96 -23.90 8.31
N ASP A 129 16.90 -24.85 8.37
CA ASP A 129 16.70 -26.18 8.96
C ASP A 129 16.43 -26.08 10.47
N GLY A 130 15.65 -27.01 11.04
CA GLY A 130 15.72 -27.27 12.48
C GLY A 130 14.47 -27.85 13.15
N GLU A 131 14.39 -29.18 13.12
CA GLU A 131 13.83 -30.08 14.14
C GLU A 131 12.30 -30.18 14.38
N SER A 132 11.80 -31.35 13.98
CA SER A 132 10.59 -32.02 14.43
C SER A 132 10.73 -32.55 15.86
N VAL A 133 9.71 -32.35 16.70
CA VAL A 133 9.55 -33.08 17.97
C VAL A 133 8.23 -33.86 17.93
N GLU A 134 8.33 -35.19 17.99
CA GLU A 134 7.20 -36.10 18.20
C GLU A 134 6.59 -35.88 19.60
N PHE A 135 5.26 -35.92 19.69
CA PHE A 135 4.55 -36.07 20.96
C PHE A 135 3.93 -37.47 21.03
N SER A 136 4.38 -38.26 22.00
CA SER A 136 3.84 -39.56 22.35
C SER A 136 2.59 -39.42 23.24
N GLU A 137 1.62 -40.32 23.03
CA GLU A 137 0.39 -40.45 23.82
C GLU A 137 0.67 -40.86 25.27
N LEU A 138 -0.01 -40.22 26.22
CA LEU A 138 -0.24 -40.76 27.56
C LEU A 138 -1.73 -40.66 27.93
N VAL A 139 -2.35 -41.83 27.88
CA VAL A 139 -3.43 -42.43 28.70
C VAL A 139 -4.05 -41.57 29.80
N GLU A 140 -5.39 -41.51 29.83
CA GLU A 140 -6.17 -41.52 31.09
C GLU A 140 -7.33 -42.54 31.03
N SER A 141 -7.47 -43.24 32.15
CA SER A 141 -8.46 -44.24 32.59
C SER A 141 -9.93 -43.82 32.43
N VAL A 142 -10.90 -44.72 32.20
CA VAL A 142 -11.47 -45.73 33.15
C VAL A 142 -11.96 -46.97 32.40
#